data_AF-A0A1I5HF34-F1
#
_entry.id   AF-A0A1I5HF34-F1
#
_cell.length_a   1.000
_cell.length_b   1.000
_cell.length_c   1.000
_cell.angle_alpha   90.00
_cell.angle_beta   90.00
_cell.angle_gamma   90.00
#
_symmetry.space_group_name_H-M   'P 1'
#
loop_
_entity.id
_entity.type
_entity.pdbx_description
1 polymer ?
#
loop_
_entity_poly.entity_id
_entity_poly.type
_entity_poly.pdbx_seq_one_letter_code
_entity_poly.pdbx_strand_id
1 'polypeptide(L)'
;MRFRLIYCFLLMISLPALAQKPKTGLSFTSSKQQQISVYKGTIIVNGNKTFHFAEDSINYASKRNRLEEDKGNVFLFLDVKSAAPKKNRLYIFSINNSVADSVMTTISSDIKDWDHDGLLEFGGSEVSEAYPSADSVYYVPAKFYEINKGKIVYDAEYTEKIDKKVNGTFIADPMGKNGKYKAIPKPKGRP
;
A
#
# COMPACT_ATOMS: atom_id res chain seq x y z
N MET A 1 35.48 48.77 -15.94
CA MET A 1 34.13 48.34 -16.38
C MET A 1 33.95 46.81 -16.34
N ARG A 2 34.44 46.10 -15.31
CA ARG A 2 34.39 44.61 -15.25
C ARG A 2 33.41 44.04 -14.22
N PHE A 3 32.81 44.89 -13.37
CA PHE A 3 31.96 44.45 -12.26
C PHE A 3 30.45 44.69 -12.46
N ARG A 4 30.03 45.34 -13.56
CA ARG A 4 28.60 45.64 -13.80
C ARG A 4 27.83 44.52 -14.52
N LEU A 5 28.52 43.56 -15.14
CA LEU A 5 27.91 42.44 -15.85
C LEU A 5 27.58 41.22 -14.96
N ILE A 6 28.20 41.11 -13.78
CA ILE A 6 28.02 39.96 -12.88
C ILE A 6 26.67 40.03 -12.13
N TYR A 7 26.19 41.24 -11.82
CA TYR A 7 24.93 41.41 -11.07
C TYR A 7 23.66 41.11 -11.88
N CYS A 8 23.71 41.19 -13.22
CA CYS A 8 22.56 40.85 -14.07
C CYS A 8 22.36 39.34 -14.23
N PHE A 9 23.39 38.51 -14.00
CA PHE A 9 23.29 37.04 -14.12
C PHE A 9 22.68 36.37 -12.89
N LEU A 10 22.70 37.02 -11.73
CA LEU A 10 22.16 36.49 -10.46
C LEU A 10 20.65 36.69 -10.29
N LEU A 11 20.00 37.50 -11.13
CA LEU A 11 18.55 37.74 -11.09
C LEU A 11 17.72 36.74 -11.91
N MET A 12 18.35 35.84 -12.65
CA MET A 12 17.66 34.88 -13.54
C MET A 12 17.44 33.48 -12.93
N ILE A 13 17.76 33.27 -11.65
CA ILE A 13 17.66 31.94 -10.99
C ILE A 13 16.45 31.83 -10.05
N SER A 14 15.69 32.91 -9.81
CA SER A 14 14.45 32.81 -9.03
C SER A 14 13.27 32.43 -9.92
N LEU A 15 13.24 31.19 -10.43
CA LEU A 15 11.99 30.60 -10.88
C LEU A 15 11.05 30.55 -9.66
N PRO A 16 9.84 31.12 -9.71
CA PRO A 16 8.89 30.93 -8.64
C PRO A 16 8.65 29.43 -8.52
N ALA A 17 9.01 28.86 -7.37
CA ALA A 17 8.60 27.52 -7.01
C ALA A 17 7.07 27.57 -6.94
N LEU A 18 6.40 27.17 -8.02
CA LEU A 18 4.96 26.96 -8.02
C LEU A 18 4.70 25.90 -6.95
N ALA A 19 4.20 26.34 -5.80
CA ALA A 19 3.79 25.44 -4.73
C ALA A 19 2.76 24.47 -5.34
N GLN A 20 3.16 23.22 -5.54
CA GLN A 20 2.27 22.19 -6.04
C GLN A 20 1.15 22.05 -5.01
N LYS A 21 -0.08 22.42 -5.42
CA LYS A 21 -1.26 22.21 -4.58
C LYS A 21 -1.29 20.73 -4.17
N PRO A 22 -1.56 20.41 -2.89
CA PRO A 22 -1.60 19.03 -2.45
C PRO A 22 -2.57 18.24 -3.33
N LYS A 23 -2.14 17.07 -3.78
CA LYS A 23 -2.95 16.18 -4.60
C LYS A 23 -4.14 15.73 -3.74
N THR A 24 -5.35 16.10 -4.15
CA THR A 24 -6.61 15.82 -3.43
C THR A 24 -7.53 14.88 -4.18
N GLY A 25 -7.04 14.33 -5.30
CA GLY A 25 -7.79 13.39 -6.11
C GLY A 25 -6.89 12.48 -6.93
N LEU A 26 -7.49 11.37 -7.36
CA LEU A 26 -6.94 10.41 -8.31
C LEU A 26 -7.89 10.32 -9.49
N SER A 27 -7.34 10.09 -10.68
CA SER A 27 -8.11 9.79 -11.88
C SER A 27 -7.38 8.69 -12.63
N PHE A 28 -8.13 7.69 -13.05
CA PHE A 28 -7.66 6.52 -13.77
C PHE A 28 -8.66 6.19 -14.87
N THR A 29 -8.16 5.55 -15.93
CA THR A 29 -8.99 4.98 -16.99
C THR A 29 -8.59 3.52 -17.13
N SER A 30 -9.54 2.59 -16.99
CA SER A 30 -9.26 1.17 -17.19
C SER A 30 -9.17 0.79 -18.66
N SER A 31 -8.65 -0.40 -18.98
CA SER A 31 -8.63 -0.96 -20.35
C SER A 31 -10.04 -1.07 -20.96
N LYS A 32 -11.06 -1.19 -20.11
CA LYS A 32 -12.49 -1.19 -20.47
C LYS A 32 -13.08 0.22 -20.64
N GLN A 33 -12.24 1.26 -20.70
CA GLN A 33 -12.63 2.67 -20.80
C GLN A 33 -13.49 3.18 -19.65
N GLN A 34 -13.46 2.50 -18.49
CA GLN A 34 -14.17 2.99 -17.30
C GLN A 34 -13.36 4.14 -16.69
N GLN A 35 -14.02 5.27 -16.47
CA GLN A 35 -13.43 6.44 -15.82
C GLN A 35 -13.57 6.29 -14.31
N ILE A 36 -12.46 6.10 -13.61
CA ILE A 36 -12.43 5.86 -12.17
C ILE A 36 -11.74 7.05 -11.52
N SER A 37 -12.44 7.78 -10.67
CA SER A 37 -11.87 8.89 -9.92
C SER A 37 -12.08 8.70 -8.43
N VAL A 38 -11.12 9.15 -7.65
CA VAL A 38 -11.19 9.16 -6.20
C VAL A 38 -10.99 10.59 -5.74
N TYR A 39 -11.99 11.15 -5.08
CA TYR A 39 -11.95 12.55 -4.66
C TYR A 39 -12.63 12.69 -3.30
N LYS A 40 -11.93 13.31 -2.34
CA LYS A 40 -12.42 13.55 -0.98
C LYS A 40 -13.06 12.29 -0.35
N GLY A 41 -12.34 11.16 -0.40
CA GLY A 41 -12.82 9.90 0.15
C GLY A 41 -14.02 9.29 -0.59
N THR A 42 -14.30 9.69 -1.83
CA THR A 42 -15.38 9.12 -2.64
C THR A 42 -14.83 8.46 -3.89
N ILE A 43 -15.18 7.20 -4.13
CA ILE A 43 -14.89 6.48 -5.37
C ILE A 43 -16.04 6.71 -6.34
N ILE A 44 -15.71 7.25 -7.50
CA ILE A 44 -16.65 7.59 -8.57
C ILE A 44 -16.25 6.80 -9.80
N VAL A 45 -17.17 6.00 -10.35
CA VAL A 45 -16.94 5.20 -11.55
C VAL A 45 -17.95 5.63 -12.62
N ASN A 46 -17.47 6.06 -13.79
CA ASN A 46 -18.28 6.58 -14.89
C ASN A 46 -19.26 7.70 -14.45
N GLY A 47 -18.85 8.54 -13.50
CA GLY A 47 -19.67 9.61 -12.93
C GLY A 47 -20.61 9.18 -11.77
N ASN A 48 -20.77 7.88 -11.53
CA ASN A 48 -21.58 7.36 -10.43
C ASN A 48 -20.76 7.32 -9.14
N LYS A 49 -21.28 7.84 -8.04
CA LYS A 49 -20.68 7.65 -6.71
C LYS A 49 -20.98 6.23 -6.23
N THR A 50 -19.94 5.45 -5.97
CA THR A 50 -20.06 4.00 -5.72
C THR A 50 -19.65 3.61 -4.31
N PHE A 51 -18.69 4.33 -3.73
CA PHE A 51 -18.21 4.09 -2.38
C PHE A 51 -17.81 5.42 -1.73
N HIS A 52 -18.11 5.58 -0.44
CA HIS A 52 -17.71 6.74 0.34
C HIS A 52 -17.07 6.26 1.65
N PHE A 53 -15.84 6.69 1.89
CA PHE A 53 -15.15 6.43 3.15
C PHE A 53 -15.77 7.28 4.26
N ALA A 54 -15.84 6.74 5.48
CA ALA A 54 -16.29 7.50 6.64
C ALA A 54 -15.36 8.70 6.95
N GLU A 55 -14.06 8.54 6.66
CA GLU A 55 -13.04 9.58 6.77
C GLU A 55 -12.11 9.54 5.55
N ASP A 56 -11.73 10.70 5.02
CA ASP A 56 -10.75 10.80 3.93
C ASP A 56 -9.31 10.75 4.45
N SER A 57 -8.86 9.54 4.80
CA SER A 57 -7.48 9.28 5.21
C SER A 57 -6.60 8.77 4.05
N ILE A 58 -7.02 8.97 2.80
CA ILE A 58 -6.31 8.49 1.61
C ILE A 58 -5.01 9.27 1.43
N ASN A 59 -3.91 8.55 1.24
CA ASN A 59 -2.63 9.13 0.88
C ASN A 59 -2.54 9.35 -0.63
N TYR A 60 -3.21 10.38 -1.18
CA TYR A 60 -3.32 10.63 -2.62
C TYR A 60 -1.98 10.73 -3.38
N ALA A 61 -0.90 11.10 -2.69
CA ALA A 61 0.45 11.18 -3.26
C ALA A 61 1.14 9.81 -3.41
N SER A 62 0.60 8.75 -2.80
CA SER A 62 1.18 7.42 -2.84
C SER A 62 1.19 6.84 -4.25
N LYS A 63 2.34 6.28 -4.65
CA LYS A 63 2.48 5.53 -5.91
C LYS A 63 1.76 4.18 -5.89
N ARG A 64 1.35 3.72 -4.70
CA ARG A 64 0.56 2.50 -4.49
C ARG A 64 -0.90 2.68 -4.90
N ASN A 65 -1.35 3.94 -5.03
CA ASN A 65 -2.65 4.25 -5.60
C ASN A 65 -2.62 4.00 -7.11
N ARG A 66 -3.18 2.89 -7.57
CA ARG A 66 -3.18 2.53 -8.99
C ARG A 66 -4.28 1.54 -9.34
N LEU A 67 -4.53 1.41 -10.63
CA LEU A 67 -5.31 0.30 -11.16
C LEU A 67 -4.36 -0.85 -11.50
N GLU A 68 -4.80 -2.07 -11.19
CA GLU A 68 -4.24 -3.28 -11.78
C GLU A 68 -5.34 -4.05 -12.48
N GLU A 69 -4.99 -4.66 -13.61
CA GLU A 69 -5.94 -5.38 -14.43
C GLU A 69 -5.41 -6.76 -14.77
N ASP A 70 -6.21 -7.79 -14.51
CA ASP A 70 -5.90 -9.15 -14.92
C ASP A 70 -7.14 -9.89 -15.42
N LYS A 71 -7.00 -10.57 -16.55
CA LYS A 71 -8.10 -11.24 -17.28
C LYS A 71 -9.37 -10.38 -17.41
N GLY A 72 -9.20 -9.08 -17.60
CA GLY A 72 -10.29 -8.11 -17.73
C GLY A 72 -10.97 -7.73 -16.40
N ASN A 73 -10.53 -8.22 -15.26
CA ASN A 73 -10.95 -7.71 -13.96
C ASN A 73 -10.11 -6.49 -13.61
N VAL A 74 -10.73 -5.47 -13.04
CA VAL A 74 -10.09 -4.20 -12.71
C VAL A 74 -10.06 -4.05 -11.20
N PHE A 75 -8.88 -3.86 -10.62
CA PHE A 75 -8.67 -3.68 -9.20
C PHE A 75 -8.11 -2.29 -8.92
N LEU A 76 -8.81 -1.51 -8.11
CA LEU A 76 -8.36 -0.22 -7.62
C LEU A 76 -7.69 -0.41 -6.26
N PHE A 77 -6.41 -0.07 -6.20
CA PHE A 77 -5.62 -0.05 -4.97
C PHE A 77 -5.54 1.38 -4.42
N LEU A 78 -5.79 1.53 -3.12
CA LEU A 78 -5.73 2.79 -2.40
C LEU A 78 -4.91 2.64 -1.11
N ASP A 79 -3.87 3.46 -0.97
CA ASP A 79 -3.06 3.59 0.25
C ASP A 79 -3.76 4.54 1.23
N VAL A 80 -4.19 3.98 2.36
CA VAL A 80 -4.97 4.67 3.39
C VAL A 80 -4.16 4.74 4.67
N LYS A 81 -4.04 5.95 5.22
CA LYS A 81 -3.29 6.18 6.45
C LYS A 81 -3.96 5.49 7.63
N SER A 82 -3.14 4.90 8.49
CA SER A 82 -3.58 4.39 9.80
C SER A 82 -2.99 5.24 10.92
N ALA A 83 -3.65 5.24 12.08
CA ALA A 83 -3.11 5.87 13.27
C ALA A 83 -1.82 5.15 13.72
N ALA A 84 -0.77 5.92 13.96
CA ALA A 84 0.49 5.40 14.50
C ALA A 84 0.23 4.65 15.83
N PRO A 85 0.93 3.53 16.11
CA PRO A 85 2.09 2.99 15.40
C PRO A 85 1.75 2.02 14.25
N LYS A 86 0.48 1.86 13.88
CA LYS A 86 0.09 0.90 12.85
C LYS A 86 0.56 1.36 11.47
N LYS A 87 0.97 0.41 10.64
CA LYS A 87 1.25 0.68 9.22
C LYS A 87 -0.02 1.08 8.49
N ASN A 88 0.14 1.89 7.44
CA ASN A 88 -0.92 2.19 6.49
C ASN A 88 -1.54 0.90 5.92
N ARG A 89 -2.76 1.02 5.41
CA ARG A 89 -3.50 -0.07 4.79
C ARG A 89 -3.59 0.12 3.28
N LEU A 90 -3.57 -0.98 2.57
CA LEU A 90 -3.94 -1.05 1.17
C LEU A 90 -5.39 -1.52 1.09
N TYR A 91 -6.28 -0.63 0.70
CA TYR A 91 -7.68 -0.96 0.40
C TYR A 91 -7.78 -1.31 -1.07
N ILE A 92 -8.48 -2.41 -1.36
CA ILE A 92 -8.57 -2.97 -2.70
C ILE A 92 -10.04 -3.10 -3.06
N PHE A 93 -10.41 -2.49 -4.18
CA PHE A 93 -11.75 -2.53 -4.72
C PHE A 93 -11.75 -3.24 -6.06
N SER A 94 -12.69 -4.15 -6.27
CA SER A 94 -13.03 -4.64 -7.60
C SER A 94 -13.93 -3.62 -8.28
N ILE A 95 -13.61 -3.24 -9.51
CA ILE A 95 -14.44 -2.35 -10.31
C ILE A 95 -15.21 -3.19 -11.34
N ASN A 96 -16.52 -3.26 -11.18
CA ASN A 96 -17.40 -3.99 -12.10
C ASN A 96 -18.69 -3.21 -12.35
N ASN A 97 -19.19 -3.20 -13.59
CA ASN A 97 -20.47 -2.56 -13.95
C ASN A 97 -20.66 -1.14 -13.41
N SER A 98 -19.59 -0.33 -13.39
CA SER A 98 -19.59 1.02 -12.83
C SER A 98 -19.82 1.10 -11.31
N VAL A 99 -19.49 0.04 -10.57
CA VAL A 99 -19.52 -0.06 -9.11
C VAL A 99 -18.13 -0.43 -8.61
N ALA A 100 -17.77 0.08 -7.43
CA ALA A 100 -16.54 -0.26 -6.72
C ALA A 100 -16.89 -1.06 -5.46
N ASP A 101 -16.56 -2.34 -5.45
CA ASP A 101 -16.81 -3.25 -4.34
C ASP A 101 -15.53 -3.50 -3.56
N SER A 102 -15.53 -3.24 -2.25
CA SER A 102 -14.37 -3.54 -1.39
C SER A 102 -14.17 -5.05 -1.33
N VAL A 103 -13.02 -5.54 -1.81
CA VAL A 103 -12.71 -6.98 -1.86
C VAL A 103 -11.68 -7.39 -0.82
N MET A 104 -10.78 -6.48 -0.44
CA MET A 104 -9.72 -6.78 0.52
C MET A 104 -9.15 -5.53 1.18
N THR A 105 -8.64 -5.71 2.39
CA THR A 105 -7.75 -4.75 3.03
C THR A 105 -6.53 -5.49 3.57
N THR A 106 -5.34 -4.97 3.29
CA THR A 106 -4.07 -5.54 3.76
C THR A 106 -3.10 -4.44 4.20
N ILE A 107 -1.89 -4.81 4.64
CA ILE A 107 -0.82 -3.87 4.95
C ILE A 107 -0.36 -3.17 3.65
N SER A 108 -0.21 -1.85 3.71
CA SER A 108 0.29 -1.06 2.59
C SER A 108 1.73 -1.45 2.24
N SER A 109 1.90 -1.98 1.03
CA SER A 109 3.18 -2.33 0.42
C SER A 109 3.21 -1.89 -1.03
N ASP A 110 4.38 -1.96 -1.63
CA ASP A 110 4.45 -1.86 -3.09
C ASP A 110 3.81 -3.12 -3.69
N ILE A 111 3.16 -2.93 -4.85
CA ILE A 111 2.54 -4.00 -5.62
C ILE A 111 3.52 -4.31 -6.76
N LYS A 112 4.12 -5.49 -6.73
CA LYS A 112 5.25 -5.84 -7.61
C LYS A 112 5.41 -7.35 -7.64
N ASP A 113 5.89 -7.87 -8.76
CA ASP A 113 6.49 -9.19 -8.90
C ASP A 113 7.82 -9.27 -8.12
N TRP A 114 7.76 -9.84 -6.92
CA TRP A 114 8.87 -9.97 -5.97
C TRP A 114 9.66 -11.26 -6.12
N ASP A 115 9.03 -12.33 -6.59
CA ASP A 115 9.66 -13.65 -6.75
C ASP A 115 9.89 -14.05 -8.21
N HIS A 116 9.54 -13.17 -9.15
CA HIS A 116 9.82 -13.27 -10.58
C HIS A 116 9.03 -14.36 -11.30
N ASP A 117 7.83 -14.66 -10.84
CA ASP A 117 6.91 -15.61 -11.47
C ASP A 117 5.93 -14.95 -12.45
N GLY A 118 5.96 -13.61 -12.55
CA GLY A 118 5.11 -12.80 -13.42
C GLY A 118 3.75 -12.43 -12.83
N LEU A 119 3.48 -12.81 -11.58
CA LEU A 119 2.35 -12.33 -10.81
C LEU A 119 2.77 -11.08 -10.02
N LEU A 120 1.78 -10.34 -9.52
CA LEU A 120 2.04 -9.13 -8.72
C LEU A 120 1.64 -9.39 -7.27
N GLU A 121 2.61 -9.41 -6.36
CA GLU A 121 2.34 -9.60 -4.94
C GLU A 121 2.27 -8.28 -4.18
N PHE A 122 1.49 -8.31 -3.11
CA PHE A 122 1.29 -7.19 -2.20
C PHE A 122 0.85 -7.70 -0.83
N GLY A 123 1.02 -6.87 0.19
CA GLY A 123 0.75 -7.19 1.58
C GLY A 123 2.00 -7.10 2.45
N GLY A 124 1.93 -7.68 3.65
CA GLY A 124 3.02 -7.61 4.59
C GLY A 124 2.60 -7.92 6.02
N SER A 125 3.45 -7.52 6.95
CA SER A 125 3.27 -7.72 8.39
C SER A 125 3.17 -6.39 9.13
N GLU A 126 2.53 -6.42 10.29
CA GLU A 126 2.40 -5.24 11.16
C GLU A 126 3.75 -4.86 11.82
N VAL A 127 3.77 -3.76 12.58
CA VAL A 127 4.85 -3.48 13.53
C VAL A 127 4.76 -4.45 14.72
N SER A 128 5.90 -4.97 15.19
CA SER A 128 5.90 -5.78 16.42
C SER A 128 5.66 -4.89 17.62
N GLU A 129 4.79 -5.36 18.51
CA GLU A 129 4.74 -4.83 19.86
C GLU A 129 6.04 -5.12 20.61
N ALA A 130 6.39 -4.27 21.56
CA ALA A 130 7.51 -4.50 22.46
C ALA A 130 7.21 -5.72 23.36
N TYR A 131 8.21 -6.58 23.54
CA TYR A 131 8.13 -7.71 24.46
C TYR A 131 8.91 -7.40 25.75
N PRO A 132 8.47 -7.87 26.93
CA PRO A 132 9.13 -7.53 28.21
C PRO A 132 10.59 -8.01 28.32
N SER A 133 10.95 -9.11 27.65
CA SER A 133 12.32 -9.61 27.60
C SER A 133 13.07 -9.02 26.40
N ALA A 134 14.32 -8.60 26.63
CA ALA A 134 15.18 -8.01 25.61
C ALA A 134 15.51 -8.97 24.46
N ASP A 135 15.52 -10.28 24.72
CA ASP A 135 15.93 -11.31 23.76
C ASP A 135 14.75 -11.92 22.99
N SER A 136 13.54 -11.40 23.20
CA SER A 136 12.32 -11.95 22.61
C SER A 136 11.46 -10.86 21.98
N VAL A 137 10.64 -11.24 21.01
CA VAL A 137 9.63 -10.40 20.39
C VAL A 137 8.35 -11.20 20.19
N TYR A 138 7.21 -10.52 20.08
CA TYR A 138 6.00 -11.20 19.62
C TYR A 138 6.14 -11.55 18.13
N TYR A 139 5.74 -12.76 17.76
CA TYR A 139 5.61 -13.14 16.36
C TYR A 139 4.65 -12.18 15.66
N VAL A 140 5.02 -11.71 14.46
CA VAL A 140 4.12 -10.88 13.65
C VAL A 140 3.94 -11.57 12.31
N PRO A 141 2.78 -12.19 12.06
CA PRO A 141 2.54 -12.85 10.79
C PRO A 141 2.55 -11.83 9.66
N ALA A 142 3.26 -12.13 8.59
CA ALA A 142 3.03 -11.53 7.29
C ALA A 142 1.84 -12.19 6.60
N LYS A 143 1.19 -11.44 5.72
CA LYS A 143 0.25 -11.99 4.75
C LYS A 143 0.47 -11.31 3.41
N PHE A 144 0.82 -12.10 2.41
CA PHE A 144 0.94 -11.67 1.03
C PHE A 144 -0.14 -12.31 0.18
N TYR A 145 -0.51 -11.58 -0.87
CA TYR A 145 -1.50 -11.96 -1.84
C TYR A 145 -1.00 -11.60 -3.22
N GLU A 146 -1.44 -12.35 -4.21
CA GLU A 146 -1.12 -12.16 -5.62
C GLU A 146 -2.39 -11.92 -6.43
N ILE A 147 -2.25 -11.26 -7.58
CA ILE A 147 -3.30 -11.19 -8.60
C ILE A 147 -3.09 -12.36 -9.57
N ASN A 148 -3.96 -13.37 -9.52
CA ASN A 148 -3.86 -14.57 -10.33
C ASN A 148 -5.21 -14.92 -10.98
N LYS A 149 -5.24 -14.98 -12.31
CA LYS A 149 -6.42 -15.33 -13.12
C LYS A 149 -7.65 -14.49 -12.78
N GLY A 150 -7.46 -13.19 -12.62
CA GLY A 150 -8.50 -12.20 -12.35
C GLY A 150 -9.02 -12.25 -10.92
N LYS A 151 -8.27 -12.85 -9.98
CA LYS A 151 -8.63 -12.96 -8.57
C LYS A 151 -7.46 -12.58 -7.69
N ILE A 152 -7.78 -12.07 -6.50
CA ILE A 152 -6.79 -11.91 -5.44
C ILE A 152 -6.77 -13.21 -4.65
N VAL A 153 -5.61 -13.84 -4.56
CA VAL A 153 -5.43 -15.11 -3.82
C VAL A 153 -4.30 -14.98 -2.82
N TYR A 154 -4.37 -15.78 -1.75
CA TYR A 154 -3.32 -15.82 -0.74
C TYR A 154 -2.12 -16.59 -1.27
N ASP A 155 -0.96 -15.95 -1.23
CA ASP A 155 0.30 -16.55 -1.63
C ASP A 155 0.99 -17.15 -0.40
N ALA A 156 0.79 -18.45 -0.23
CA ALA A 156 1.30 -19.17 0.92
C ALA A 156 2.83 -19.31 0.89
N GLU A 157 3.40 -19.56 -0.29
CA GLU A 157 4.83 -19.83 -0.45
C GLU A 157 5.65 -18.57 -0.18
N TYR A 158 5.26 -17.44 -0.79
CA TYR A 158 5.92 -16.17 -0.54
C TYR A 158 5.69 -15.68 0.88
N THR A 159 4.48 -15.88 1.44
CA THR A 159 4.22 -15.51 2.84
C THR A 159 5.14 -16.28 3.80
N GLU A 160 5.28 -17.60 3.64
CA GLU A 160 6.16 -18.41 4.49
C GLU A 160 7.63 -17.99 4.33
N LYS A 161 8.07 -17.70 3.09
CA LYS A 161 9.42 -17.21 2.78
C LYS A 161 9.70 -15.89 3.50
N ILE A 162 8.77 -14.94 3.46
CA ILE A 162 8.94 -13.65 4.13
C ILE A 162 8.84 -13.78 5.65
N ASP A 163 7.95 -14.63 6.17
CA ASP A 163 7.87 -14.88 7.61
C ASP A 163 9.19 -15.46 8.15
N LYS A 164 9.77 -16.47 7.48
CA LYS A 164 11.10 -16.98 7.86
C LYS A 164 12.17 -15.91 7.77
N LYS A 165 12.12 -15.03 6.76
CA LYS A 165 13.09 -13.94 6.59
C LYS A 165 12.99 -12.88 7.71
N VAL A 166 11.78 -12.50 8.10
CA VAL A 166 11.54 -11.40 9.05
C VAL A 166 11.54 -11.88 10.50
N ASN A 167 10.90 -13.02 10.77
CA ASN A 167 10.72 -13.59 12.11
C ASN A 167 11.76 -14.69 12.42
N GLY A 168 12.60 -15.09 11.47
CA GLY A 168 13.56 -16.20 11.64
C GLY A 168 12.91 -17.59 11.65
N THR A 169 11.58 -17.65 11.68
CA THR A 169 10.78 -18.89 11.71
C THR A 169 9.38 -18.61 11.13
N PHE A 170 8.68 -19.66 10.74
CA PHE A 170 7.27 -19.62 10.36
C PHE A 170 6.44 -20.40 11.38
N ILE A 171 5.35 -19.79 11.85
CA ILE A 171 4.43 -20.42 12.80
C ILE A 171 3.03 -20.39 12.20
N ALA A 172 2.53 -21.55 11.75
CA ALA A 172 1.22 -21.68 11.11
C ALA A 172 0.05 -21.25 12.02
N ASP A 173 0.12 -21.57 13.31
CA ASP A 173 -0.81 -21.05 14.33
C ASP A 173 -0.05 -20.17 15.32
N PRO A 174 0.10 -18.86 15.02
CA PRO A 174 0.90 -17.96 15.82
C PRO A 174 0.17 -17.49 17.08
N MET A 175 -1.11 -17.82 17.27
CA MET A 175 -1.90 -17.29 18.39
C MET A 175 -1.51 -17.99 19.70
N GLY A 176 -1.24 -17.19 20.73
CA GLY A 176 -1.00 -17.64 22.10
C GLY A 176 -2.28 -17.72 22.93
N LYS A 177 -2.18 -18.32 24.11
CA LYS A 177 -3.33 -18.55 25.02
C LYS A 177 -3.95 -17.26 25.60
N ASN A 178 -3.25 -16.13 25.51
CA ASN A 178 -3.63 -14.84 26.07
C ASN A 178 -4.14 -13.85 25.01
N GLY A 179 -4.46 -14.33 23.80
CA GLY A 179 -4.85 -13.47 22.67
C GLY A 179 -3.70 -12.64 22.10
N LYS A 180 -2.47 -12.85 22.55
CA LYS A 180 -1.25 -12.31 21.94
C LYS A 180 -0.59 -13.37 21.09
N TYR A 181 0.17 -12.96 20.08
CA TYR A 181 0.99 -13.89 19.32
C TYR A 181 2.05 -14.56 20.21
N LYS A 182 2.52 -15.73 19.81
CA LYS A 182 3.61 -16.46 20.47
C LYS A 182 4.88 -15.62 20.48
N ALA A 183 5.61 -15.68 21.59
CA ALA A 183 6.93 -15.06 21.67
C ALA A 183 7.96 -15.91 20.92
N ILE A 184 8.84 -15.25 20.18
CA ILE A 184 9.97 -15.86 19.47
C ILE A 184 11.26 -15.16 19.87
N PRO A 185 12.43 -15.82 19.76
CA PRO A 185 13.72 -15.16 19.91
C PRO A 185 13.83 -13.98 18.94
N LYS A 186 14.42 -12.87 19.39
CA LYS A 186 14.62 -11.69 18.53
C LYS A 186 15.50 -12.06 17.32
N PRO A 187 15.02 -11.93 16.07
CA PRO A 187 15.81 -12.26 14.89
C PRO A 187 17.00 -11.31 14.75
N LYS A 188 18.16 -11.84 14.31
CA LYS A 188 19.34 -11.01 14.00
C LYS A 188 18.98 -10.03 12.87
N GLY A 189 19.10 -8.72 13.14
CA GLY A 189 18.84 -7.68 12.14
C GLY A 189 17.48 -6.97 12.24
N ARG A 190 16.64 -7.33 13.23
CA ARG A 190 15.49 -6.49 13.61
C ARG A 190 15.98 -5.45 14.64
N PRO A 191 15.74 -4.13 14.45
CA PRO A 191 16.09 -3.12 15.45
C PRO A 191 15.48 -3.45 16.81
#